data_AF-A0A1G2SEM9-F1
#
_entry.id   AF-A0A1G2SEM9-F1
#
_cell.length_a   1.000
_cell.length_b   1.000
_cell.length_c   1.000
_cell.angle_alpha   90.00
_cell.angle_beta   90.00
_cell.angle_gamma   90.00
#
_symmetry.space_group_name_H-M   'P 1'
#
loop_
_entity.id
_entity.type
_entity.pdbx_description
1 polymer ?
#
loop_
_entity_poly.entity_id
_entity_poly.type
_entity_poly.pdbx_seq_one_letter_code
_entity_poly.pdbx_strand_id
1 'polypeptide(L)'
;MNATTVSSTTTEKLFDPHAYFETRTGLYVNPTFKERIIPEQKKSMPYRGLDGIKSSILPRNMPDRKIIDEILGGIKETRTHVFTLDQIATIIDLQPNGKHGELLNDGDVNIFYVSINEVLFVISVYWSSCDKWLVDAWYLDEIQNHINVGTRVFRNTILTI
;
A
#
# COMPACT_ATOMS: atom_id res chain seq x y z
N MET A 1 47.54 0.59 -20.21
CA MET A 1 46.14 0.91 -20.57
C MET A 1 45.35 0.81 -19.28
N ASN A 2 44.96 1.94 -18.68
CA ASN A 2 44.16 1.95 -17.45
C ASN A 2 42.68 1.99 -17.84
N ALA A 3 41.94 0.95 -17.49
CA ALA A 3 40.49 0.97 -17.54
C ALA A 3 39.98 1.76 -16.33
N THR A 4 39.43 2.94 -16.59
CA THR A 4 38.70 3.73 -15.59
C THR A 4 37.35 3.07 -15.36
N THR A 5 37.19 2.40 -14.24
CA THR A 5 35.88 1.93 -13.77
C THR A 5 35.09 3.14 -13.31
N VAL A 6 34.03 3.49 -14.06
CA VAL A 6 33.06 4.50 -13.63
C VAL A 6 32.15 3.85 -12.60
N SER A 7 32.36 4.16 -11.31
CA SER A 7 31.36 3.88 -10.28
C SER A 7 30.15 4.76 -10.51
N SER A 8 29.10 4.21 -11.11
CA SER A 8 27.77 4.81 -11.07
C SER A 8 27.19 4.62 -9.68
N THR A 9 27.45 5.55 -8.76
CA THR A 9 26.64 5.70 -7.55
C THR A 9 25.26 6.19 -7.97
N THR A 10 24.35 5.26 -8.23
CA THR A 10 22.92 5.55 -8.25
C THR A 10 22.54 6.05 -6.86
N THR A 11 22.24 7.34 -6.71
CA THR A 11 21.67 7.86 -5.48
C THR A 11 20.35 7.12 -5.26
N GLU A 12 20.32 6.18 -4.32
CA GLU A 12 19.09 5.50 -3.94
C GLU A 12 18.08 6.56 -3.52
N LYS A 13 16.95 6.64 -4.24
CA LYS A 13 15.86 7.53 -3.86
C LYS A 13 15.29 6.99 -2.55
N LEU A 14 15.45 7.77 -1.48
CA LEU A 14 14.96 7.43 -0.16
C LEU A 14 13.53 7.97 0.02
N PHE A 15 12.66 7.17 0.63
CA PHE A 15 11.30 7.55 0.98
C PHE A 15 11.17 7.69 2.50
N ASP A 16 10.61 8.82 2.94
CA ASP A 16 10.28 9.08 4.35
C ASP A 16 8.77 8.88 4.58
N PRO A 17 8.35 7.75 5.18
CA PRO A 17 6.95 7.49 5.46
C PRO A 17 6.36 8.44 6.50
N HIS A 18 7.17 8.95 7.44
CA HIS A 18 6.71 9.87 8.49
C HIS A 18 6.27 11.18 7.87
N ALA A 19 7.10 11.73 6.97
CA ALA A 19 6.80 12.97 6.26
C ALA A 19 5.67 12.80 5.22
N TYR A 20 5.61 11.66 4.52
CA TYR A 20 4.59 11.46 3.49
C TYR A 20 3.21 11.21 4.08
N PHE A 21 3.05 10.40 5.13
CA PHE A 21 1.73 10.04 5.67
C PHE A 21 1.24 11.03 6.73
N GLU A 22 1.32 12.32 6.40
CA GLU A 22 0.68 13.41 7.13
C GLU A 22 -0.59 13.90 6.41
N THR A 23 -1.59 14.25 7.21
CA THR A 23 -2.85 14.81 6.71
C THR A 23 -2.58 16.18 6.10
N ARG A 24 -2.98 16.35 4.84
CA ARG A 24 -2.78 17.56 4.04
C ARG A 24 -3.90 17.74 3.02
N THR A 25 -3.82 18.79 2.21
CA THR A 25 -4.70 18.95 1.06
C THR A 25 -4.61 17.72 0.14
N GLY A 26 -5.74 17.10 -0.15
CA GLY A 26 -5.84 15.91 -1.00
C GLY A 26 -5.54 14.56 -0.32
N LEU A 27 -5.07 14.55 0.94
CA LEU A 27 -4.78 13.32 1.68
C LEU A 27 -5.21 13.44 3.16
N TYR A 28 -6.09 12.55 3.61
CA TYR A 28 -6.38 12.34 5.01
C TYR A 28 -5.80 11.01 5.47
N VAL A 29 -4.93 11.05 6.47
CA VAL A 29 -4.37 9.84 7.08
C VAL A 29 -5.04 9.61 8.42
N ASN A 30 -5.76 8.50 8.55
CA ASN A 30 -6.49 8.13 9.76
C ASN A 30 -5.53 7.99 10.95
N PRO A 31 -5.88 8.48 12.16
CA PRO A 31 -5.12 8.23 13.38
C PRO A 31 -4.70 6.78 13.58
N THR A 32 -5.57 5.81 13.27
CA THR A 32 -5.26 4.37 13.43
C THR A 32 -4.08 3.93 12.55
N PHE A 33 -4.00 4.44 11.31
CA PHE A 33 -2.82 4.25 10.47
C PHE A 33 -1.57 4.86 11.12
N LYS A 34 -1.66 6.12 11.58
CA LYS A 34 -0.51 6.82 12.19
C LYS A 34 -0.03 6.15 13.47
N GLU A 35 -0.91 5.54 14.25
CA GLU A 35 -0.56 4.90 15.52
C GLU A 35 0.06 3.51 15.31
N ARG A 36 -0.40 2.77 14.30
CA ARG A 36 -0.01 1.36 14.11
C ARG A 36 1.12 1.16 13.11
N ILE A 37 1.18 2.02 12.08
CA ILE A 37 2.10 1.83 10.95
C ILE A 37 3.36 2.68 11.13
N ILE A 38 3.19 3.98 11.33
CA ILE A 38 4.28 4.96 11.26
C ILE A 38 5.39 4.78 12.32
N PRO A 39 5.09 4.50 13.61
CA PRO A 39 6.13 4.40 14.64
C PRO A 39 7.13 3.27 14.40
N GLU A 40 6.68 2.21 13.72
CA GLU A 40 7.47 1.02 13.42
C GLU A 40 8.32 1.17 12.15
N GLN A 41 8.18 2.28 11.43
CA GLN A 41 8.92 2.51 10.19
C GLN A 41 10.23 3.23 10.41
N LYS A 42 11.24 2.83 9.64
CA LYS A 42 12.46 3.63 9.47
C LYS A 42 12.07 5.02 8.93
N LYS A 43 12.79 6.05 9.36
CA LYS A 43 12.67 7.42 8.82
C LYS A 43 12.96 7.51 7.32
N SER A 44 13.62 6.50 6.78
CA SER A 44 14.03 6.46 5.39
C SER A 44 14.14 5.01 4.94
N MET A 45 13.53 4.69 3.80
CA MET A 45 13.58 3.36 3.18
C MET A 45 13.90 3.47 1.68
N PRO A 46 14.58 2.46 1.10
CA PRO A 46 14.81 2.42 -0.34
C PRO A 46 13.50 2.42 -1.12
N TYR A 47 13.43 3.22 -2.17
CA TYR A 47 12.33 3.20 -3.13
C TYR A 47 12.32 1.91 -3.94
N ARG A 48 11.16 1.24 -4.02
CA ARG A 48 11.03 -0.08 -4.65
C ARG A 48 10.38 -0.04 -6.05
N GLY A 49 9.71 1.05 -6.40
CA GLY A 49 9.02 1.19 -7.68
C GLY A 49 7.75 0.34 -7.80
N LEU A 50 7.06 0.44 -8.94
CA LEU A 50 5.74 -0.17 -9.15
C LEU A 50 5.74 -1.43 -10.02
N ASP A 51 6.92 -1.93 -10.40
CA ASP A 51 7.02 -3.12 -11.23
C ASP A 51 6.36 -4.32 -10.53
N GLY A 52 5.63 -5.13 -11.31
CA GLY A 52 4.98 -6.35 -10.81
C GLY A 52 3.75 -6.13 -9.92
N ILE A 53 3.26 -4.90 -9.76
CA ILE A 53 1.99 -4.65 -9.08
C ILE A 53 0.83 -5.04 -10.00
N LYS A 54 -0.13 -5.78 -9.45
CA LYS A 54 -1.38 -6.18 -10.13
C LYS A 54 -2.54 -5.95 -9.19
N SER A 55 -3.76 -5.93 -9.72
CA SER A 55 -4.98 -5.83 -8.92
C SER A 55 -6.09 -6.74 -9.44
N SER A 56 -7.03 -7.04 -8.55
CA SER A 56 -8.26 -7.78 -8.84
C SER A 56 -9.42 -7.12 -8.11
N ILE A 57 -10.60 -7.08 -8.74
CA ILE A 57 -11.83 -6.65 -8.07
C ILE A 57 -12.41 -7.83 -7.30
N LEU A 58 -12.84 -7.60 -6.06
CA LEU A 58 -13.51 -8.62 -5.27
C LEU A 58 -14.86 -8.99 -5.92
N PRO A 59 -15.12 -10.29 -6.16
CA PRO A 59 -16.38 -10.72 -6.76
C PRO A 59 -17.56 -10.65 -5.80
N ARG A 60 -17.30 -10.54 -4.49
CA ARG A 60 -18.29 -10.48 -3.41
C ARG A 60 -17.65 -9.92 -2.14
N ASN A 61 -18.46 -9.56 -1.15
CA ASN A 61 -17.97 -9.24 0.19
C ASN A 61 -17.30 -10.49 0.80
N MET A 62 -16.06 -10.32 1.28
CA MET A 62 -15.26 -11.37 1.87
C MET A 62 -14.40 -10.78 3.00
N PRO A 63 -14.24 -11.48 4.13
CA PRO A 63 -13.28 -11.08 5.17
C PRO A 63 -11.85 -11.23 4.65
N ASP A 64 -10.90 -10.48 5.22
CA ASP A 64 -9.50 -10.47 4.80
C ASP A 64 -8.86 -11.86 4.70
N ARG A 65 -9.15 -12.75 5.66
CA ARG A 65 -8.66 -14.14 5.62
C ARG A 65 -9.09 -14.87 4.35
N LYS A 66 -10.34 -14.69 3.92
CA LYS A 66 -10.81 -15.31 2.67
C LYS A 66 -10.20 -14.65 1.44
N ILE A 67 -9.93 -13.35 1.48
CA ILE A 67 -9.20 -12.67 0.38
C ILE A 67 -7.81 -13.26 0.25
N ILE A 68 -7.11 -13.41 1.38
CA ILE A 68 -5.78 -14.01 1.40
C ILE A 68 -5.81 -15.42 0.84
N ASP A 69 -6.71 -16.27 1.33
CA ASP A 69 -6.72 -17.68 0.93
C ASP A 69 -7.23 -17.91 -0.50
N GLU A 70 -8.27 -17.20 -0.93
CA GLU A 70 -8.90 -17.42 -2.24
C GLU A 70 -8.26 -16.60 -3.38
N ILE A 71 -7.65 -15.44 -3.09
CA ILE A 71 -7.16 -14.49 -4.12
C ILE A 71 -5.64 -14.36 -4.09
N LEU A 72 -5.03 -14.35 -2.91
CA LEU A 72 -3.60 -14.10 -2.75
C LEU A 72 -2.76 -15.36 -2.55
N GLY A 73 -3.37 -16.54 -2.50
CA GLY A 73 -2.66 -17.82 -2.38
C GLY A 73 -2.25 -18.18 -0.96
N GLY A 74 -2.87 -17.57 0.05
CA GLY A 74 -2.65 -17.86 1.47
C GLY A 74 -1.60 -16.97 2.15
N ILE A 75 -1.56 -17.02 3.48
CA ILE A 75 -0.75 -16.11 4.33
C ILE A 75 0.74 -16.11 3.95
N LYS A 76 1.30 -17.27 3.61
CA LYS A 76 2.72 -17.40 3.25
C LYS A 76 3.03 -16.65 1.95
N GLU A 77 2.15 -16.78 0.97
CA GLU A 77 2.30 -16.10 -0.32
C GLU A 77 2.11 -14.59 -0.17
N THR A 78 1.09 -14.17 0.58
CA THR A 78 0.85 -12.75 0.87
C THR A 78 2.04 -12.09 1.56
N ARG A 79 2.66 -12.76 2.55
CA ARG A 79 3.85 -12.22 3.25
C ARG A 79 5.06 -12.05 2.34
N THR A 80 5.19 -12.90 1.33
CA THR A 80 6.29 -12.84 0.37
C THR A 80 6.17 -11.63 -0.56
N HIS A 81 4.91 -11.21 -0.80
CA HIS A 81 4.52 -10.19 -1.78
C HIS A 81 3.83 -8.98 -1.14
N VAL A 82 4.28 -8.57 0.04
CA VAL A 82 3.76 -7.38 0.71
C VAL A 82 4.18 -6.10 -0.02
N PHE A 83 3.36 -5.07 0.15
CA PHE A 83 3.66 -3.72 -0.32
C PHE A 83 4.59 -3.02 0.66
N THR A 84 5.39 -2.11 0.11
CA THR A 84 6.10 -1.08 0.89
C THR A 84 5.33 0.23 0.84
N LEU A 85 5.53 1.08 1.85
CA LEU A 85 4.76 2.33 1.97
C LEU A 85 5.06 3.33 0.84
N ASP A 86 6.26 3.29 0.25
CA ASP A 86 6.61 4.10 -0.91
C ASP A 86 5.82 3.70 -2.16
N GLN A 87 5.50 2.41 -2.33
CA GLN A 87 4.68 1.93 -3.45
C GLN A 87 3.26 2.47 -3.33
N ILE A 88 2.67 2.37 -2.14
CA ILE A 88 1.32 2.90 -1.87
C ILE A 88 1.30 4.42 -2.08
N ALA A 89 2.29 5.14 -1.56
CA ALA A 89 2.44 6.58 -1.76
C ALA A 89 2.55 6.95 -3.25
N THR A 90 3.37 6.23 -4.01
CA THR A 90 3.52 6.48 -5.45
C THR A 90 2.19 6.29 -6.19
N ILE A 91 1.45 5.23 -5.88
CA ILE A 91 0.15 4.96 -6.52
C ILE A 91 -0.84 6.09 -6.22
N ILE A 92 -0.87 6.60 -4.99
CA ILE A 92 -1.70 7.76 -4.61
C ILE A 92 -1.29 9.01 -5.40
N ASP A 93 0.02 9.30 -5.47
CA ASP A 93 0.56 10.48 -6.15
C ASP A 93 0.31 10.49 -7.67
N LEU A 94 0.19 9.30 -8.28
CA LEU A 94 -0.17 9.17 -9.70
C LEU A 94 -1.62 9.55 -9.99
N GLN A 95 -2.49 9.61 -8.98
CA GLN A 95 -3.90 9.97 -9.11
C GLN A 95 -4.25 11.19 -8.23
N PRO A 96 -3.63 12.36 -8.46
CA PRO A 96 -3.90 13.53 -7.65
C PRO A 96 -5.36 13.97 -7.81
N ASN A 97 -5.99 14.36 -6.71
CA ASN A 97 -7.39 14.80 -6.67
C ASN A 97 -8.38 13.77 -7.24
N GLY A 98 -8.16 12.48 -6.95
CA GLY A 98 -9.10 11.43 -7.35
C GLY A 98 -9.19 11.22 -8.86
N LYS A 99 -8.15 11.59 -9.63
CA LYS A 99 -8.13 11.32 -11.09
C LYS A 99 -8.18 9.82 -11.37
N HIS A 100 -8.67 9.45 -12.57
CA HIS A 100 -8.70 8.06 -13.01
C HIS A 100 -7.30 7.44 -13.08
N GLY A 101 -7.21 6.16 -12.71
CA GLY A 101 -5.99 5.36 -12.74
C GLY A 101 -6.18 3.97 -12.13
N GLU A 102 -5.13 3.45 -11.49
CA GLU A 102 -5.09 2.14 -10.82
C GLU A 102 -6.01 2.04 -9.59
N LEU A 103 -6.09 3.09 -8.76
CA LEU A 103 -7.00 3.17 -7.63
C LEU A 103 -8.43 3.45 -8.09
N LEU A 104 -9.38 2.76 -7.48
CA LEU A 104 -10.78 3.14 -7.48
C LEU A 104 -10.94 4.52 -6.83
N ASN A 105 -11.73 5.37 -7.48
CA ASN A 105 -11.95 6.78 -7.09
C ASN A 105 -13.46 7.11 -6.91
N ASP A 106 -14.31 6.11 -6.88
CA ASP A 106 -15.78 6.18 -6.77
C ASP A 106 -16.29 5.98 -5.33
N GLY A 107 -15.38 5.95 -4.36
CA GLY A 107 -15.67 5.69 -2.95
C GLY A 107 -15.41 4.25 -2.52
N ASP A 108 -15.21 3.32 -3.46
CA ASP A 108 -14.83 1.96 -3.15
C ASP A 108 -13.38 1.87 -2.66
N VAL A 109 -13.13 0.82 -1.87
CA VAL A 109 -11.85 0.64 -1.18
C VAL A 109 -10.81 -0.02 -2.07
N ASN A 110 -9.58 0.44 -1.97
CA ASN A 110 -8.38 -0.20 -2.50
C ASN A 110 -7.59 -0.80 -1.33
N ILE A 111 -7.33 -2.10 -1.38
CA ILE A 111 -6.69 -2.86 -0.30
C ILE A 111 -5.27 -3.25 -0.68
N PHE A 112 -4.36 -2.98 0.25
CA PHE A 112 -2.96 -3.38 0.22
C PHE A 112 -2.61 -4.16 1.49
N TYR A 113 -1.73 -5.14 1.38
CA TYR A 113 -1.20 -5.87 2.55
C TYR A 113 0.25 -5.48 2.75
N VAL A 114 0.60 -5.08 3.98
CA VAL A 114 1.97 -4.72 4.38
C VAL A 114 2.41 -5.56 5.56
N SER A 115 3.69 -5.91 5.63
CA SER A 115 4.25 -6.55 6.82
C SER A 115 5.20 -5.62 7.55
N ILE A 116 5.00 -5.48 8.85
CA ILE A 116 5.78 -4.62 9.73
C ILE A 116 6.07 -5.43 10.98
N ASN A 117 7.35 -5.63 11.29
CA ASN A 117 7.80 -6.46 12.42
C ASN A 117 7.07 -7.83 12.48
N GLU A 118 6.99 -8.50 11.34
CA GLU A 118 6.31 -9.80 11.17
C GLU A 118 4.79 -9.80 11.41
N VAL A 119 4.18 -8.66 11.69
CA VAL A 119 2.72 -8.50 11.74
C VAL A 119 2.23 -8.11 10.35
N LEU A 120 1.13 -8.72 9.89
CA LEU A 120 0.49 -8.37 8.62
C LEU A 120 -0.63 -7.37 8.91
N PHE A 121 -0.54 -6.21 8.26
CA PHE A 121 -1.55 -5.17 8.30
C PHE A 121 -2.25 -5.06 6.97
N VAL A 122 -3.50 -4.64 7.04
CA VAL A 122 -4.30 -4.24 5.90
C VAL A 122 -4.27 -2.72 5.84
N ILE A 123 -3.91 -2.17 4.70
CA ILE A 123 -4.02 -0.74 4.42
C ILE A 123 -5.15 -0.55 3.43
N SER A 124 -6.07 0.35 3.76
CA SER A 124 -7.08 0.81 2.81
C SER A 124 -6.75 2.20 2.28
N VAL A 125 -7.06 2.39 1.01
CA VAL A 125 -7.03 3.68 0.34
C VAL A 125 -8.33 3.86 -0.41
N TYR A 126 -9.04 4.96 -0.20
CA TYR A 126 -10.24 5.27 -0.99
C TYR A 126 -10.41 6.77 -1.20
N TRP A 127 -11.09 7.14 -2.27
CA TRP A 127 -11.45 8.52 -2.53
C TRP A 127 -12.69 8.89 -1.71
N SER A 128 -12.54 9.80 -0.76
CA SER A 128 -13.64 10.23 0.11
C SER A 128 -14.50 11.31 -0.56
N SER A 129 -15.74 11.45 -0.07
CA SER A 129 -16.66 12.53 -0.48
C SER A 129 -16.20 13.94 -0.12
N CYS A 130 -15.11 14.08 0.64
CA CYS A 130 -14.49 15.35 1.01
C CYS A 130 -13.35 15.76 0.05
N ASP A 131 -13.30 15.16 -1.15
CA ASP A 131 -12.28 15.36 -2.18
C ASP A 131 -10.84 15.09 -1.69
N LYS A 132 -10.66 13.96 -0.99
CA LYS A 132 -9.36 13.53 -0.47
C LYS A 132 -9.22 12.02 -0.57
N TRP A 133 -8.00 11.56 -0.83
CA TRP A 133 -7.62 10.18 -0.55
C TRP A 133 -7.61 9.98 0.96
N LEU A 134 -8.32 8.96 1.44
CA LEU A 134 -8.26 8.53 2.82
C LEU A 134 -7.37 7.29 2.92
N VAL A 135 -6.45 7.28 3.87
CA VAL A 135 -5.60 6.13 4.18
C VAL A 135 -5.88 5.65 5.59
N ASP A 136 -6.17 4.36 5.73
CA ASP A 136 -6.41 3.70 7.02
C ASP A 136 -5.63 2.40 7.14
N ALA A 137 -5.51 1.86 8.36
CA ALA A 137 -4.92 0.54 8.58
C ALA A 137 -5.57 -0.23 9.73
N TRP A 138 -5.70 -1.54 9.55
CA TRP A 138 -6.15 -2.47 10.59
C TRP A 138 -5.33 -3.77 10.62
N TYR A 139 -5.45 -4.50 11.72
CA TYR A 139 -4.88 -5.84 11.83
C TYR A 139 -5.70 -6.82 11.01
N LEU A 140 -5.05 -7.81 10.39
CA LEU A 140 -5.72 -8.79 9.52
C LEU A 140 -6.99 -9.44 10.13
N ASP A 141 -6.99 -9.70 11.43
CA ASP A 141 -8.06 -10.41 12.12
C ASP A 141 -9.03 -9.45 12.85
N GLU A 142 -8.90 -8.14 12.66
CA GLU A 142 -9.82 -7.15 13.21
C GLU A 142 -11.12 -7.14 12.39
N ILE A 143 -12.27 -7.19 13.09
CA ILE A 143 -13.58 -7.22 12.42
C ILE A 143 -13.83 -5.85 11.78
N GLN A 144 -13.69 -5.78 10.46
CA GLN A 144 -13.98 -4.58 9.69
C GLN A 144 -15.29 -4.77 8.90
N ASN A 145 -16.27 -3.88 9.10
CA ASN A 145 -17.56 -3.91 8.40
C ASN A 145 -17.50 -3.32 6.96
N HIS A 146 -16.30 -3.08 6.42
CA HIS A 146 -16.10 -2.20 5.25
C HIS A 146 -15.53 -2.87 4.00
N ILE A 147 -15.19 -4.16 4.05
CA ILE A 147 -14.76 -4.87 2.84
C ILE A 147 -15.98 -5.30 2.05
N ASN A 148 -16.44 -4.43 1.17
CA ASN A 148 -17.64 -4.65 0.37
C ASN A 148 -17.29 -5.18 -1.02
N VAL A 149 -18.30 -5.69 -1.73
CA VAL A 149 -18.20 -5.94 -3.18
C VAL A 149 -17.73 -4.67 -3.89
N GLY A 150 -16.92 -4.80 -4.94
CA GLY A 150 -16.34 -3.65 -5.65
C GLY A 150 -14.94 -3.27 -5.15
N THR A 151 -14.57 -3.65 -3.93
CA THR A 151 -13.21 -3.45 -3.39
C THR A 151 -12.15 -3.99 -4.36
N ARG A 152 -11.11 -3.19 -4.63
CA ARG A 152 -9.95 -3.58 -5.42
C ARG A 152 -8.84 -4.06 -4.49
N VAL A 153 -8.42 -5.31 -4.67
CA VAL A 153 -7.28 -5.88 -3.92
C VAL A 153 -6.04 -5.86 -4.79
N PHE A 154 -4.98 -5.26 -4.27
CA PHE A 154 -3.68 -5.22 -4.92
C PHE A 154 -2.81 -6.37 -4.45
N ARG A 155 -2.00 -6.89 -5.39
CA ARG A 155 -0.96 -7.88 -5.13
C ARG A 155 0.36 -7.42 -5.75
N ASN A 156 1.44 -7.54 -4.99
CA ASN A 156 2.77 -7.44 -5.55
C ASN A 156 3.17 -8.80 -6.14
N THR A 157 4.06 -8.82 -7.12
CA THR A 157 4.64 -10.07 -7.67
C THR A 157 6.15 -10.09 -7.60
N ILE A 158 6.77 -9.02 -7.08
CA ILE A 158 8.18 -8.95 -6.79
C ILE A 158 8.40 -9.39 -5.34
N LEU A 159 9.40 -10.26 -5.14
CA LEU A 159 9.82 -10.75 -3.83
C LEU A 159 10.37 -9.61 -2.98
N THR A 160 9.93 -9.54 -1.73
CA THR A 160 10.53 -8.65 -0.74
C THR A 160 11.80 -9.35 -0.25
N ILE A 161 12.97 -8.84 -0.65
CA ILE A 161 14.29 -9.39 -0.31
C ILE A 161 14.66 -9.03 1.12
#